data_AF-A0A2S2R9Z7-F1
#
_entry.id   AF-A0A2S2R9Z7-F1
#
_cell.length_a   1.000
_cell.length_b   1.000
_cell.length_c   1.000
_cell.angle_alpha   90.00
_cell.angle_beta   90.00
_cell.angle_gamma   90.00
#
_symmetry.space_group_name_H-M   'P 1'
#
loop_
_entity.id
_entity.type
_entity.pdbx_description
1 polymer ?
#
loop_
_entity_poly.entity_id
_entity_poly.type
_entity_poly.pdbx_seq_one_letter_code
_entity_poly.pdbx_strand_id
1 'polypeptide(L)'
;MDPDPFLRNSFWTTSIGSLINSIAYLGLNPSTVQRFVALPTYKLARNALMYLMLGVSTITSMTVLIGMLIYAKYKNCDPSTANYIEDNKSLLPYYVMDIAASYPGITGIFVAGLVSAALSTMSAHLNNVSGTIYEDLIVKMMGKRYSELTASIIMKFTVIVMGVMCGILVLMVEQLKGILQMAVSLNSVTLGAFLSVFTLGIGFPFVNTRGAIYAIIASLGVSIWITFGTQIAIMNDELKFSEKNISITGCPIDLQFKDKIDYSGLYRMNED
;
A
#
# COMPACT_ATOMS: atom_id res chain seq x y z
N MET A 1 8.85 -20.35 -14.08
CA MET A 1 9.22 -19.48 -12.94
C MET A 1 10.68 -19.13 -13.11
N ASP A 2 10.96 -17.95 -13.66
CA ASP A 2 12.33 -17.52 -13.97
C ASP A 2 13.04 -17.04 -12.69
N PRO A 3 14.21 -17.59 -12.31
CA PRO A 3 14.97 -17.16 -11.14
C PRO A 3 15.82 -15.91 -11.36
N ASP A 4 15.78 -15.28 -12.54
CA ASP A 4 16.56 -14.07 -12.83
C ASP A 4 16.27 -12.92 -11.84
N PRO A 5 17.28 -12.44 -11.07
CA PRO A 5 17.13 -11.33 -10.14
C PRO A 5 17.01 -9.96 -10.84
N PHE A 6 17.32 -9.86 -12.13
CA PHE A 6 17.18 -8.62 -12.91
C PHE A 6 15.75 -8.40 -13.41
N LEU A 7 14.88 -9.41 -13.33
CA LEU A 7 13.46 -9.24 -13.60
C LEU A 7 12.79 -8.42 -12.49
N ARG A 8 12.16 -7.31 -12.89
CA ARG A 8 11.46 -6.38 -11.98
C ARG A 8 10.56 -7.09 -10.97
N ASN A 9 9.70 -8.00 -11.45
CA ASN A 9 8.78 -8.78 -10.64
C ASN A 9 8.82 -10.24 -11.11
N SER A 10 9.64 -11.06 -10.47
CA SER A 10 9.61 -12.52 -10.64
C SER A 10 8.83 -13.15 -9.49
N PHE A 11 8.41 -14.41 -9.68
CA PHE A 11 7.78 -15.18 -8.61
C PHE A 11 8.67 -15.21 -7.35
N TRP A 12 9.99 -15.32 -7.53
CA TRP A 12 10.95 -15.41 -6.44
C TRP A 12 11.17 -14.07 -5.74
N THR A 13 11.42 -12.99 -6.49
CA THR A 13 11.63 -11.66 -5.88
C THR A 13 10.38 -11.19 -5.14
N THR A 14 9.20 -11.46 -5.70
CA THR A 14 7.91 -11.11 -5.06
C THR A 14 7.64 -11.96 -3.83
N SER A 15 7.86 -13.28 -3.89
CA SER A 15 7.57 -14.17 -2.75
C SER A 15 8.50 -13.90 -1.56
N ILE A 16 9.80 -13.76 -1.81
CA ILE A 16 10.79 -13.47 -0.76
C ILE A 16 10.53 -12.06 -0.18
N GLY A 17 10.34 -11.07 -1.05
CA GLY A 17 10.04 -9.70 -0.62
C GLY A 17 8.76 -9.61 0.22
N SER A 18 7.70 -10.32 -0.19
CA SER A 18 6.43 -10.36 0.54
C SER A 18 6.56 -11.03 1.91
N LEU A 19 7.34 -12.11 2.02
CA LEU A 19 7.62 -12.78 3.31
C LEU A 19 8.36 -11.83 4.27
N ILE A 20 9.44 -11.20 3.83
CA ILE A 20 10.22 -10.27 4.64
C ILE A 20 9.35 -9.08 5.07
N ASN A 21 8.58 -8.51 4.13
CA ASN A 21 7.68 -7.41 4.41
C ASN A 21 6.59 -7.79 5.42
N SER A 22 6.05 -9.01 5.32
CA SER A 22 5.05 -9.53 6.26
C SER A 22 5.64 -9.70 7.66
N ILE A 23 6.85 -10.23 7.78
CA ILE A 23 7.55 -10.36 9.07
C ILE A 23 7.77 -8.99 9.70
N ALA A 24 8.29 -8.02 8.93
CA ALA A 24 8.51 -6.66 9.42
C ALA A 24 7.20 -6.00 9.84
N TYR A 25 6.15 -6.10 9.02
CA TYR A 25 4.85 -5.50 9.30
C TYR A 25 4.18 -6.11 10.53
N LEU A 26 4.25 -7.43 10.71
CA LEU A 26 3.58 -8.10 11.83
C LEU A 26 4.36 -7.99 13.14
N GLY A 27 5.70 -8.02 13.07
CA GLY A 27 6.58 -8.03 14.23
C GLY A 27 6.95 -6.64 14.75
N LEU A 28 6.91 -5.60 13.91
CA LEU A 28 7.47 -4.28 14.23
C LEU A 28 6.47 -3.14 14.13
N ASN A 29 5.35 -3.32 13.42
CA ASN A 29 4.34 -2.26 13.33
C ASN A 29 3.68 -2.05 14.71
N PRO A 30 3.71 -0.84 15.27
CA PRO A 30 3.13 -0.56 16.57
C PRO A 30 1.65 -0.99 16.68
N SER A 31 0.83 -0.78 15.64
CA SER A 31 -0.59 -1.17 15.66
C SER A 31 -0.75 -2.68 15.84
N THR A 32 0.04 -3.47 15.10
CA THR A 32 -0.06 -4.92 15.11
C THR A 32 0.46 -5.48 16.43
N VAL A 33 1.63 -5.01 16.87
CA VAL A 33 2.24 -5.47 18.13
C VAL A 33 1.35 -5.14 19.32
N GLN A 34 0.78 -3.94 19.38
CA GLN A 34 -0.14 -3.54 20.46
C GLN A 34 -1.37 -4.44 20.53
N ARG A 35 -1.94 -4.83 19.37
CA ARG A 35 -3.08 -5.76 19.32
C ARG A 35 -2.72 -7.13 19.88
N PHE A 36 -1.51 -7.63 19.64
CA PHE A 36 -1.06 -8.91 20.19
C PHE A 36 -0.77 -8.83 21.69
N VAL A 37 -0.16 -7.74 22.16
CA VAL A 37 0.15 -7.54 23.59
C VAL A 37 -1.10 -7.29 24.44
N ALA A 38 -2.18 -6.78 23.83
CA ALA A 38 -3.48 -6.62 24.49
C ALA A 38 -4.21 -7.95 24.76
N LEU A 39 -3.75 -9.07 24.20
CA LEU A 39 -4.36 -10.38 24.42
C LEU A 39 -3.88 -11.00 25.75
N PRO A 40 -4.77 -11.64 26.53
CA PRO A 40 -4.46 -12.14 27.86
C PRO A 40 -3.47 -13.31 27.88
N THR A 41 -3.30 -14.05 26.77
CA THR A 41 -2.43 -15.23 26.73
C THR A 41 -1.68 -15.36 25.41
N TYR A 42 -0.47 -15.92 25.48
CA TYR A 42 0.34 -16.22 24.31
C TYR A 42 -0.34 -17.16 23.31
N LYS A 43 -1.09 -18.16 23.80
CA LYS A 43 -1.84 -19.09 22.93
C LYS A 43 -2.86 -18.36 22.08
N LEU A 44 -3.58 -17.40 22.67
CA LEU A 44 -4.57 -16.60 21.94
C LEU A 44 -3.90 -15.67 20.91
N ALA A 45 -2.77 -15.05 21.28
CA ALA A 45 -1.99 -14.23 20.35
C ALA A 45 -1.46 -15.05 19.16
N ARG A 46 -0.93 -16.25 19.42
CA ARG A 46 -0.49 -17.17 18.36
C ARG A 46 -1.64 -17.57 17.44
N ASN A 47 -2.80 -17.93 18.00
CA ASN A 47 -3.95 -18.32 17.18
C ASN A 47 -4.47 -17.13 16.35
N ALA A 48 -4.54 -15.94 16.94
CA ALA A 48 -4.90 -14.71 16.23
C ALA A 48 -3.95 -14.42 15.05
N LEU A 49 -2.64 -14.59 15.26
CA LEU A 49 -1.65 -14.46 14.19
C LEU A 49 -1.89 -15.49 13.07
N MET A 50 -2.17 -16.76 13.40
CA MET A 50 -2.45 -17.79 12.40
C MET A 50 -3.70 -17.46 11.57
N TYR A 51 -4.79 -17.00 12.21
CA TYR A 51 -6.00 -16.58 11.50
C TYR A 51 -5.74 -15.35 10.62
N LEU A 52 -4.93 -14.39 11.09
CA LEU A 52 -4.54 -13.22 10.30
C LEU A 52 -3.75 -13.64 9.04
N MET A 53 -2.77 -14.54 9.18
CA MET A 53 -1.97 -15.03 8.06
C MET A 53 -2.83 -15.77 7.02
N LEU A 54 -3.76 -16.62 7.46
CA LEU A 54 -4.72 -17.29 6.58
C LEU A 54 -5.61 -16.28 5.85
N GLY A 55 -6.14 -15.28 6.55
CA GLY A 55 -6.96 -14.23 5.97
C GLY A 55 -6.22 -13.42 4.90
N VAL A 56 -5.02 -12.94 5.22
CA VAL A 56 -4.18 -12.16 4.29
C VAL A 56 -3.80 -12.99 3.06
N SER A 57 -3.41 -14.26 3.25
CA SER A 57 -3.07 -15.15 2.12
C SER A 57 -4.27 -15.37 1.19
N THR A 58 -5.45 -15.57 1.77
CA THR A 58 -6.70 -15.77 1.00
C THR A 58 -7.06 -14.52 0.19
N ILE A 59 -7.05 -13.34 0.82
CA ILE A 59 -7.37 -12.06 0.16
C ILE A 59 -6.35 -11.75 -0.94
N THR A 60 -5.06 -12.00 -0.69
CA THR A 60 -4.00 -11.80 -1.68
C THR A 60 -4.21 -12.70 -2.89
N SER A 61 -4.53 -13.98 -2.66
CA SER A 61 -4.81 -14.94 -3.75
C SER A 61 -6.01 -14.51 -4.60
N MET A 62 -7.09 -14.04 -3.97
CA MET A 62 -8.26 -13.49 -4.67
C MET A 62 -7.90 -12.26 -5.52
N THR A 63 -7.04 -11.38 -5.00
CA THR A 63 -6.59 -10.19 -5.73
C THR A 63 -5.79 -10.57 -6.98
N VAL A 64 -4.92 -11.58 -6.88
CA VAL A 64 -4.17 -12.10 -8.03
C VAL A 64 -5.12 -12.71 -9.07
N LEU A 65 -6.13 -13.48 -8.64
CA LEU A 65 -7.14 -14.03 -9.53
C LEU A 65 -7.90 -12.93 -10.28
N ILE A 66 -8.33 -11.87 -9.59
CA ILE A 66 -8.99 -10.72 -10.21
C ILE A 66 -8.08 -10.07 -11.26
N GLY A 67 -6.80 -9.86 -10.96
CA GLY A 67 -5.83 -9.32 -11.92
C GLY A 67 -5.67 -10.20 -13.17
N MET A 68 -5.72 -11.53 -13.02
CA MET A 68 -5.70 -12.45 -14.16
C MET A 68 -6.98 -12.40 -15.00
N LEU A 69 -8.15 -12.24 -14.36
CA LEU A 69 -9.43 -12.10 -15.06
C LEU A 69 -9.49 -10.80 -15.88
N ILE A 70 -9.05 -9.68 -15.29
CA ILE A 70 -8.91 -8.40 -15.99
C ILE A 70 -8.03 -8.56 -17.21
N TYR A 71 -6.86 -9.19 -17.05
CA TYR A 71 -5.97 -9.46 -18.18
C TYR A 71 -6.64 -10.35 -19.24
N ALA A 72 -7.32 -11.44 -18.86
CA ALA A 72 -7.99 -12.32 -19.81
C ALA A 72 -9.09 -11.60 -20.61
N LYS A 73 -9.82 -10.67 -19.97
CA LYS A 73 -10.87 -9.86 -20.59
C LYS A 73 -10.30 -8.81 -21.55
N TYR A 74 -9.26 -8.08 -21.14
CA TYR A 74 -8.75 -6.91 -21.86
C TYR A 74 -7.46 -7.14 -22.66
N LYS A 75 -6.93 -8.38 -22.73
CA LYS A 75 -5.70 -8.67 -23.51
C LYS A 75 -5.78 -8.21 -24.98
N ASN A 76 -6.94 -8.36 -25.61
CA ASN A 76 -7.16 -8.06 -27.02
C ASN A 76 -7.80 -6.69 -27.26
N CYS A 77 -8.26 -6.04 -26.19
CA CYS A 77 -8.77 -4.68 -26.20
C CYS A 77 -8.43 -4.05 -24.87
N ASP A 78 -7.24 -3.45 -24.79
CA ASP A 78 -6.79 -2.78 -23.58
C ASP A 78 -7.49 -1.42 -23.43
N PRO A 79 -8.31 -1.21 -22.39
CA PRO A 79 -9.05 0.03 -22.20
C PRO A 79 -8.15 1.22 -21.88
N SER A 80 -6.93 0.99 -21.40
CA SER A 80 -5.95 2.06 -21.18
C SER A 80 -5.41 2.61 -22.50
N THR A 81 -4.94 1.73 -23.38
CA THR A 81 -4.40 2.12 -24.70
C THR A 81 -5.48 2.57 -25.68
N ALA A 82 -6.73 2.13 -25.49
CA ALA A 82 -7.90 2.59 -26.26
C ALA A 82 -8.47 3.95 -25.79
N ASN A 83 -7.86 4.62 -24.80
CA ASN A 83 -8.33 5.87 -24.17
C ASN A 83 -9.71 5.76 -23.49
N TYR A 84 -10.12 4.57 -23.05
CA TYR A 84 -11.32 4.41 -22.22
C TYR A 84 -11.08 4.79 -20.75
N ILE A 85 -9.82 4.90 -20.33
CA ILE A 85 -9.43 5.21 -18.96
C ILE A 85 -8.24 6.19 -18.99
N GLU A 86 -8.33 7.27 -18.21
CA GLU A 86 -7.25 8.28 -18.10
C GLU A 86 -6.02 7.78 -17.34
N ASP A 87 -6.20 6.86 -16.38
CA ASP A 87 -5.12 6.32 -15.53
C ASP A 87 -5.30 4.82 -15.31
N ASN A 88 -4.21 4.06 -15.42
CA ASN A 88 -4.12 2.64 -15.09
C ASN A 88 -4.65 2.30 -13.68
N LYS A 89 -4.63 3.26 -12.74
CA LYS A 89 -5.21 3.09 -11.38
C LYS A 89 -6.72 2.83 -11.40
N SER A 90 -7.43 3.30 -12.41
CA SER A 90 -8.88 3.19 -12.53
C SER A 90 -9.34 1.92 -13.26
N LEU A 91 -8.41 1.05 -13.68
CA LEU A 91 -8.69 -0.18 -14.41
C LEU A 91 -9.58 -1.17 -13.63
N LEU A 92 -9.31 -1.36 -12.34
CA LEU A 92 -10.09 -2.28 -11.51
C LEU A 92 -11.52 -1.76 -11.27
N PRO A 93 -11.74 -0.48 -10.86
CA PRO A 93 -13.08 0.09 -10.82
C PRO A 93 -13.82 0.00 -12.16
N TYR A 94 -13.13 0.28 -13.27
CA TYR A 94 -13.69 0.16 -14.62
C TYR A 94 -14.16 -1.27 -14.92
N TYR A 95 -13.32 -2.27 -14.64
CA TYR A 95 -13.67 -3.68 -14.82
C TYR A 95 -14.93 -4.09 -14.04
N VAL A 96 -15.06 -3.61 -12.80
CA VAL A 96 -16.25 -3.89 -11.98
C VAL A 96 -17.49 -3.24 -12.59
N MET A 97 -17.37 -1.99 -13.08
CA MET A 97 -18.48 -1.30 -13.75
C MET A 97 -18.91 -2.02 -15.04
N ASP A 98 -17.96 -2.47 -15.85
CA ASP A 98 -18.20 -3.20 -17.10
C ASP A 98 -18.96 -4.52 -16.85
N ILE A 99 -18.52 -5.32 -15.87
CA ILE A 99 -19.17 -6.61 -15.57
C ILE A 99 -20.49 -6.46 -14.80
N ALA A 100 -20.55 -5.51 -13.87
CA ALA A 100 -21.73 -5.30 -13.04
C ALA A 100 -22.76 -4.34 -13.67
N ALA A 101 -22.60 -3.96 -14.94
CA ALA A 101 -23.50 -3.04 -15.64
C ALA A 101 -24.97 -3.51 -15.61
N SER A 102 -25.21 -4.82 -15.60
CA SER A 102 -26.56 -5.42 -15.53
C SER A 102 -27.13 -5.50 -14.11
N TYR A 103 -26.35 -5.24 -13.07
CA TYR A 103 -26.75 -5.40 -11.66
C TYR A 103 -26.58 -4.08 -10.89
N PRO A 104 -27.64 -3.24 -10.85
CA PRO A 104 -27.57 -1.96 -10.15
C PRO A 104 -27.26 -2.16 -8.66
N GLY A 105 -26.35 -1.35 -8.12
CA GLY A 105 -25.96 -1.36 -6.70
C GLY A 105 -24.67 -2.14 -6.38
N ILE A 106 -24.28 -3.15 -7.17
CA ILE A 106 -23.05 -3.92 -6.91
C ILE A 106 -21.81 -3.03 -7.00
N THR A 107 -21.75 -2.15 -8.01
CA THR A 107 -20.68 -1.16 -8.15
C THR A 107 -20.61 -0.24 -6.93
N GLY A 108 -21.76 0.20 -6.41
CA GLY A 108 -21.82 1.04 -5.21
C GLY A 108 -21.27 0.34 -3.97
N ILE A 109 -21.64 -0.93 -3.76
CA ILE A 109 -21.10 -1.76 -2.67
C ILE A 109 -19.58 -1.93 -2.82
N PHE A 110 -19.10 -2.16 -4.04
CA PHE A 110 -17.66 -2.29 -4.32
C PHE A 110 -16.90 -1.00 -3.96
N VAL A 111 -17.36 0.16 -4.45
CA VAL A 111 -16.73 1.45 -4.17
C VAL A 111 -16.79 1.79 -2.67
N ALA A 112 -17.93 1.54 -2.01
CA ALA A 112 -18.06 1.74 -0.56
C ALA A 112 -17.09 0.85 0.22
N GLY A 113 -16.93 -0.42 -0.18
CA GLY A 113 -15.96 -1.34 0.41
C GLY A 113 -14.51 -0.89 0.21
N LEU A 114 -14.17 -0.43 -0.99
CA LEU A 114 -12.84 0.10 -1.32
C LEU A 114 -12.49 1.32 -0.46
N VAL A 115 -13.39 2.30 -0.37
CA VAL A 115 -13.21 3.51 0.45
C VAL A 115 -13.12 3.16 1.94
N SER A 116 -13.98 2.25 2.42
CA SER A 116 -13.94 1.77 3.80
C SER A 116 -12.61 1.09 4.15
N ALA A 117 -12.09 0.24 3.27
CA ALA A 117 -10.78 -0.41 3.44
C ALA A 117 -9.63 0.60 3.46
N ALA A 118 -9.66 1.62 2.60
CA ALA A 118 -8.67 2.69 2.57
C ALA A 118 -8.69 3.53 3.86
N LEU A 119 -9.88 3.94 4.31
CA LEU A 119 -10.06 4.73 5.54
C LEU A 119 -9.67 3.94 6.80
N SER A 120 -9.96 2.64 6.85
CA SER A 120 -9.56 1.76 7.95
C SER A 120 -8.04 1.72 8.12
N THR A 121 -7.32 1.55 6.99
CA THR A 121 -5.85 1.58 6.97
C THR A 121 -5.31 2.95 7.37
N MET A 122 -5.86 4.03 6.81
CA MET A 122 -5.44 5.41 7.11
C MET A 122 -5.63 5.75 8.59
N SER A 123 -6.75 5.36 9.18
CA SER A 123 -7.04 5.56 10.61
C SER A 123 -6.00 4.87 11.49
N ALA A 124 -5.63 3.62 11.17
CA ALA A 124 -4.60 2.90 11.91
C ALA A 124 -3.22 3.58 11.81
N HIS A 125 -2.84 4.09 10.62
CA HIS A 125 -1.58 4.81 10.44
C HIS A 125 -1.55 6.14 11.22
N LEU A 126 -2.60 6.95 11.13
CA LEU A 126 -2.69 8.22 11.86
C LEU A 126 -2.66 8.00 13.37
N ASN A 127 -3.37 6.98 13.86
CA ASN A 127 -3.35 6.60 15.27
C ASN A 127 -1.95 6.16 15.72
N ASN A 128 -1.25 5.35 14.93
CA ASN A 128 0.12 4.96 15.23
C ASN A 128 1.06 6.16 15.30
N VAL A 129 1.04 7.03 14.29
CA VAL A 129 1.90 8.22 14.23
C VAL A 129 1.64 9.11 15.45
N SER A 130 0.37 9.36 15.77
CA SER A 130 0.00 10.12 16.96
C SER A 130 0.49 9.48 18.26
N GLY A 131 0.32 8.17 18.41
CA GLY A 131 0.79 7.43 19.60
C GLY A 131 2.32 7.46 19.73
N THR A 132 3.03 7.25 18.62
CA THR A 132 4.49 7.31 18.57
C THR A 132 5.01 8.72 18.88
N ILE A 133 4.40 9.78 18.33
CA ILE A 133 4.76 11.17 18.65
C ILE A 133 4.57 11.44 20.15
N TYR A 134 3.44 11.01 20.72
CA TYR A 134 3.18 11.21 22.14
C TYR A 134 4.15 10.44 23.04
N GLU A 135 4.30 9.13 22.84
CA GLU A 135 5.14 8.29 23.71
C GLU A 135 6.63 8.58 23.52
N ASP A 136 7.11 8.70 22.28
CA ASP A 136 8.55 8.83 22.03
C ASP A 136 9.04 10.27 22.17
N LEU A 137 8.28 11.27 21.71
CA LEU A 137 8.73 12.67 21.79
C LEU A 137 8.28 13.34 23.09
N ILE A 138 7.02 13.22 23.48
CA ILE A 138 6.48 13.98 24.63
C ILE A 138 6.84 13.29 25.96
N VAL A 139 6.57 11.99 26.07
CA VAL A 139 6.82 11.27 27.32
C VAL A 139 8.31 11.00 27.51
N LYS A 140 8.97 10.36 26.54
CA LYS A 140 10.39 9.96 26.69
C LYS A 140 11.38 11.10 26.50
N MET A 141 11.28 11.89 25.42
CA MET A 141 12.27 12.95 25.17
C MET A 141 12.05 14.21 26.01
N MET A 142 10.81 14.67 26.19
CA MET A 142 10.53 15.86 27.01
C MET A 142 10.34 15.55 28.50
N GLY A 143 10.21 14.27 28.87
CA GLY A 143 10.03 13.83 30.27
C GLY A 143 8.69 14.25 30.88
N LYS A 144 7.70 14.64 30.07
CA LYS A 144 6.41 15.14 30.55
C LYS A 144 5.34 14.09 30.38
N ARG A 145 4.87 13.52 31.50
CA ARG A 145 3.72 12.61 31.50
C ARG A 145 2.48 13.37 31.91
N TYR A 146 1.51 13.45 31.00
CA TYR A 146 0.23 14.09 31.26
C TYR A 146 -0.81 13.08 31.77
N SER A 147 -1.94 13.59 32.27
CA SER A 147 -3.10 12.75 32.59
C SER A 147 -3.69 12.11 31.33
N GLU A 148 -4.33 10.94 31.46
CA GLU A 148 -4.94 10.18 30.35
C GLU A 148 -5.86 11.05 29.47
N LEU A 149 -6.65 11.93 30.08
CA LEU A 149 -7.56 12.83 29.37
C LEU A 149 -6.78 13.84 28.51
N THR A 150 -5.72 14.43 29.06
CA THR A 150 -4.88 15.39 28.36
C THR A 150 -4.08 14.70 27.25
N ALA A 151 -3.55 13.51 27.51
CA ALA A 151 -2.87 12.67 26.53
C ALA A 151 -3.78 12.37 25.33
N SER A 152 -5.04 11.98 25.59
CA SER A 152 -6.03 11.71 24.55
C SER A 152 -6.33 12.95 23.71
N ILE A 153 -6.44 14.14 24.32
CA ILE A 153 -6.66 15.40 23.60
C ILE A 153 -5.45 15.72 22.70
N ILE A 154 -4.22 15.60 23.22
CA ILE A 154 -2.99 15.84 22.46
C ILE A 154 -2.92 14.89 21.26
N MET A 155 -3.19 13.60 21.47
CA MET A 155 -3.19 12.60 20.41
C MET A 155 -4.23 12.93 19.34
N LYS A 156 -5.47 13.24 19.72
CA LYS A 156 -6.54 13.63 18.78
C LYS A 156 -6.15 14.87 17.95
N PHE A 157 -5.54 15.88 18.58
CA PHE A 157 -5.05 17.06 17.86
C PHE A 157 -3.93 16.70 16.87
N THR A 158 -3.00 15.85 17.29
CA THR A 158 -1.91 15.36 16.44
C THR A 158 -2.45 14.62 15.21
N VAL A 159 -3.49 13.78 15.37
CA VAL A 159 -4.16 13.10 14.26
C VAL A 159 -4.74 14.10 13.25
N ILE A 160 -5.39 15.17 13.70
CA ILE A 160 -5.96 16.20 12.82
C ILE A 160 -4.84 16.90 12.04
N VAL A 161 -3.77 17.33 12.72
CA VAL A 161 -2.62 18.00 12.07
C VAL A 161 -1.98 17.08 11.02
N MET A 162 -1.72 15.82 11.36
CA MET A 162 -1.15 14.86 10.42
C MET A 162 -2.09 14.57 9.25
N GLY A 163 -3.40 14.52 9.46
CA GLY A 163 -4.39 14.36 8.40
C GLY A 163 -4.40 15.53 7.41
N VAL A 164 -4.33 16.77 7.90
CA VAL A 164 -4.21 17.97 7.06
C VAL A 164 -2.91 17.96 6.26
N MET A 165 -1.79 17.61 6.91
CA MET A 165 -0.50 17.47 6.25
C MET A 165 -0.53 16.41 5.14
N CYS A 166 -1.16 15.25 5.39
CA CYS A 166 -1.37 14.24 4.36
C CYS A 166 -2.18 14.79 3.18
N GLY A 167 -3.24 15.56 3.42
CA GLY A 167 -4.04 16.18 2.36
C GLY A 167 -3.23 17.13 1.47
N ILE A 168 -2.33 17.93 2.07
CA ILE A 168 -1.42 18.81 1.31
C ILE A 168 -0.44 17.99 0.48
N LEU A 169 0.12 16.91 1.04
CA LEU A 169 1.09 16.05 0.36
C LEU A 169 0.50 15.31 -0.85
N VAL A 170 -0.81 15.00 -0.84
CA VAL A 170 -1.48 14.38 -1.99
C VAL A 170 -1.32 15.21 -3.26
N LEU A 171 -1.40 16.55 -3.16
CA LEU A 171 -1.22 17.45 -4.31
C LEU A 171 0.18 17.35 -4.94
N MET A 172 1.20 16.97 -4.16
CA MET A 172 2.55 16.74 -4.66
C MET A 172 2.68 15.34 -5.27
N VAL A 173 2.08 14.33 -4.65
CA VAL A 173 2.18 12.93 -5.08
C VAL A 173 1.43 12.67 -6.38
N GLU A 174 0.36 13.41 -6.67
CA GLU A 174 -0.39 13.32 -7.93
C GLU A 174 0.48 13.62 -9.17
N GLN A 175 1.55 14.39 -9.03
CA GLN A 175 2.45 14.70 -10.15
C GLN A 175 3.49 13.61 -10.42
N LEU A 176 3.60 12.59 -9.57
CA LEU A 176 4.62 11.57 -9.67
C LEU A 176 4.18 10.42 -10.58
N LYS A 177 5.02 10.09 -11.56
CA LYS A 177 4.85 8.85 -12.35
C LYS A 177 5.25 7.65 -11.49
N GLY A 178 4.43 6.60 -11.46
CA GLY A 178 4.77 5.36 -10.74
C GLY A 178 4.54 5.39 -9.22
N ILE A 179 3.48 6.05 -8.76
CA ILE A 179 3.10 6.19 -7.33
C ILE A 179 3.14 4.87 -6.55
N LEU A 180 2.65 3.77 -7.13
CA LEU A 180 2.65 2.47 -6.47
C LEU A 180 4.08 1.99 -6.13
N GLN A 181 5.01 2.14 -7.08
CA GLN A 181 6.40 1.76 -6.85
C GLN A 181 7.04 2.64 -5.79
N MET A 182 6.84 3.96 -5.87
CA MET A 182 7.38 4.87 -4.86
C MET A 182 6.85 4.56 -3.46
N ALA A 183 5.54 4.32 -3.33
CA ALA A 183 4.91 3.96 -2.06
C ALA A 183 5.49 2.67 -1.48
N VAL A 184 5.65 1.63 -2.31
CA VAL A 184 6.26 0.36 -1.90
C VAL A 184 7.72 0.58 -1.50
N SER A 185 8.51 1.30 -2.29
CA SER A 185 9.92 1.57 -1.99
C SER A 185 10.10 2.33 -0.69
N LEU A 186 9.35 3.42 -0.46
CA LEU A 186 9.44 4.20 0.78
C LEU A 186 9.06 3.35 2.00
N ASN A 187 7.98 2.57 1.90
CA ASN A 187 7.58 1.68 2.97
C ASN A 187 8.65 0.61 3.26
N SER A 188 9.25 0.03 2.22
CA SER A 188 10.31 -0.97 2.35
C SER A 188 11.60 -0.40 2.95
N VAL A 189 11.98 0.84 2.62
CA VAL A 189 13.16 1.51 3.21
C VAL A 189 13.01 1.60 4.73
N THR A 190 11.86 2.08 5.21
CA THR A 190 11.61 2.25 6.65
C THR A 190 11.47 0.92 7.37
N LEU A 191 10.66 0.00 6.85
CA LEU A 191 10.47 -1.33 7.45
C LEU A 191 11.75 -2.16 7.44
N GLY A 192 12.56 -2.07 6.38
CA GLY A 192 13.85 -2.74 6.26
C GLY A 192 14.86 -2.23 7.29
N ALA A 193 14.93 -0.90 7.48
CA ALA A 193 15.77 -0.32 8.52
C ALA A 193 15.36 -0.81 9.92
N PHE A 194 14.07 -0.80 10.25
CA PHE A 194 13.62 -1.34 11.54
C PHE A 194 13.91 -2.83 11.68
N LEU A 195 13.59 -3.63 10.66
CA LEU A 195 13.86 -5.07 10.70
C LEU A 195 15.34 -5.35 10.94
N SER A 196 16.24 -4.62 10.27
CA SER A 196 17.68 -4.80 10.45
C SER A 196 18.13 -4.60 11.91
N VAL A 197 17.62 -3.58 12.60
CA VAL A 197 18.00 -3.27 13.99
C VAL A 197 17.44 -4.27 14.96
N PHE A 198 16.18 -4.65 14.80
CA PHE A 198 15.55 -5.63 15.67
C PHE A 198 16.18 -7.01 15.49
N THR A 199 16.47 -7.43 14.26
CA THR A 199 17.21 -8.66 13.98
C THR A 199 18.62 -8.59 14.57
N LEU A 200 19.29 -7.45 14.46
CA LEU A 200 20.62 -7.24 15.06
C LEU A 200 20.59 -7.39 16.58
N GLY A 201 19.60 -6.77 17.24
CA GLY A 201 19.43 -6.81 18.69
C GLY A 201 19.04 -8.18 19.24
N ILE A 202 18.28 -8.98 18.48
CA ILE A 202 17.88 -10.34 18.89
C ILE A 202 18.99 -11.36 18.59
N GLY A 203 19.60 -11.29 17.41
CA GLY A 203 20.52 -12.32 16.90
C GLY A 203 21.97 -12.13 17.31
N PHE A 204 22.40 -10.91 17.63
CA PHE A 204 23.81 -10.58 17.85
C PHE A 204 24.01 -9.84 19.18
N PRO A 205 24.12 -10.56 20.31
CA PRO A 205 24.18 -9.98 21.65
C PRO A 205 25.46 -9.16 21.92
N PHE A 206 26.45 -9.25 21.02
CA PHE A 206 27.70 -8.50 21.09
C PHE A 206 27.63 -7.11 20.44
N VAL A 207 26.51 -6.75 19.81
CA VAL A 207 26.37 -5.45 19.16
C VAL A 207 25.99 -4.37 20.17
N ASN A 208 26.78 -3.30 20.21
CA ASN A 208 26.54 -2.14 21.07
C ASN A 208 25.62 -1.10 20.40
N THR A 209 25.10 -0.16 21.20
CA THR A 209 24.20 0.91 20.72
C THR A 209 24.82 1.75 19.60
N ARG A 210 26.13 2.02 19.66
CA ARG A 210 26.84 2.78 18.62
C ARG A 210 26.83 2.02 17.30
N GLY A 211 27.12 0.72 17.33
CA GLY A 211 27.08 -0.16 16.16
C GLY A 211 25.68 -0.23 15.55
N ALA A 212 24.64 -0.32 16.37
CA ALA A 212 23.25 -0.27 15.91
C ALA A 212 22.92 1.05 15.21
N ILE A 213 23.35 2.20 15.76
CA ILE A 213 23.14 3.51 15.13
C ILE A 213 23.84 3.60 13.77
N TYR A 214 25.11 3.17 13.69
CA TYR A 214 25.84 3.15 12.42
C TYR A 214 25.19 2.22 11.38
N ALA A 215 24.65 1.07 11.80
CA ALA A 215 23.92 0.16 10.92
C ALA A 215 22.63 0.79 10.36
N ILE A 216 21.89 1.55 11.18
CA ILE A 216 20.70 2.30 10.72
C ILE A 216 21.10 3.35 9.70
N ILE A 217 22.10 4.19 10.02
CA ILE A 217 22.51 5.28 9.14
C ILE A 217 23.04 4.73 7.80
N ALA A 218 23.85 3.67 7.84
CA ALA A 218 24.36 3.02 6.63
C ALA A 218 23.24 2.39 5.80
N SER A 219 22.30 1.65 6.43
CA SER A 219 21.20 1.01 5.71
C SER A 219 20.23 2.04 5.10
N LEU A 220 19.91 3.11 5.81
CA LEU A 220 19.13 4.23 5.28
C LEU A 220 19.86 4.92 4.14
N GLY A 221 21.15 5.20 4.28
CA GLY A 221 21.96 5.86 3.24
C GLY A 221 21.98 5.05 1.94
N VAL A 222 22.25 3.74 2.03
CA VAL A 222 22.22 2.84 0.86
C VAL A 222 20.82 2.75 0.26
N SER A 223 19.78 2.64 1.09
CA SER A 223 18.40 2.51 0.61
C SER A 223 17.88 3.78 -0.07
N ILE A 224 18.24 4.96 0.47
CA ILE A 224 17.96 6.27 -0.14
C ILE A 224 18.69 6.37 -1.48
N TRP A 225 19.99 6.04 -1.52
CA TRP A 225 20.77 6.07 -2.75
C TRP A 225 20.14 5.21 -3.85
N ILE A 226 19.77 3.96 -3.54
CA ILE A 226 19.13 3.05 -4.49
C ILE A 226 17.77 3.59 -4.93
N THR A 227 16.93 4.01 -3.98
CA THR A 227 15.55 4.43 -4.29
C THR A 227 15.53 5.70 -5.13
N PHE A 228 16.26 6.74 -4.71
CA PHE A 228 16.34 8.00 -5.46
C PHE A 228 17.08 7.82 -6.78
N GLY A 229 18.17 7.05 -6.83
CA GLY A 229 18.86 6.73 -8.08
C GLY A 229 17.95 6.05 -9.08
N THR A 230 17.10 5.12 -8.62
CA THR A 230 16.09 4.48 -9.46
C THR A 230 15.05 5.48 -9.96
N GLN A 231 14.57 6.40 -9.12
CA GLN A 231 13.60 7.43 -9.56
C GLN A 231 14.21 8.39 -10.59
N ILE A 232 15.46 8.83 -10.39
CA ILE A 232 16.16 9.70 -11.35
C ILE A 232 16.34 8.99 -12.70
N ALA A 233 16.77 7.73 -12.69
CA ALA A 233 16.92 6.95 -13.92
C ALA A 233 15.58 6.69 -14.63
N ILE A 234 14.47 6.55 -13.89
CA ILE A 234 13.12 6.49 -14.48
C ILE A 234 12.72 7.84 -15.09
N MET A 235 12.99 8.96 -14.40
CA MET A 235 12.69 10.30 -14.91
C MET A 235 13.50 10.66 -16.16
N ASN A 236 14.73 10.16 -16.26
CA ASN A 236 15.63 10.36 -17.40
C ASN A 236 15.40 9.35 -18.55
N ASP A 237 14.35 8.51 -18.48
CA ASP A 237 14.05 7.46 -19.47
C ASP A 237 15.16 6.38 -19.64
N GLU A 238 16.12 6.30 -18.71
CA GLU A 238 17.18 5.27 -18.68
C GLU A 238 16.66 3.91 -18.20
N LEU A 239 15.62 3.92 -17.35
CA LEU A 239 14.91 2.74 -16.87
C LEU A 239 13.46 2.77 -17.36
N LYS A 240 13.17 1.99 -18.41
CA LYS A 240 11.79 1.75 -18.88
C LYS A 240 11.29 0.40 -18.39
N PHE A 241 10.08 0.40 -17.86
CA PHE A 241 9.43 -0.85 -17.47
C PHE A 241 8.94 -1.58 -18.71
N SER A 242 9.28 -2.87 -18.81
CA SER A 242 8.69 -3.74 -19.83
C SER A 242 7.20 -3.89 -19.53
N GLU A 243 6.37 -3.28 -20.37
CA GLU A 243 4.92 -3.43 -20.31
C GLU A 243 4.52 -4.77 -20.91
N LYS A 244 3.42 -5.34 -20.40
CA LYS A 244 2.92 -6.63 -20.88
C LYS A 244 2.38 -6.44 -22.31
N ASN A 245 2.62 -7.40 -23.20
CA ASN A 245 2.07 -7.34 -24.57
C ASN A 245 0.54 -7.24 -24.53
N ILE A 246 0.04 -6.08 -24.96
CA ILE A 246 -1.37 -5.73 -25.09
C ILE A 246 -1.69 -5.46 -26.55
N SER A 247 -2.93 -5.69 -26.95
CA SER A 247 -3.39 -5.45 -28.31
C SER A 247 -4.67 -4.60 -28.29
N ILE A 248 -4.81 -3.75 -29.32
CA ILE A 248 -5.99 -2.94 -29.61
C ILE A 248 -6.85 -3.52 -30.74
N THR A 249 -6.44 -4.64 -31.34
CA THR A 249 -7.06 -5.19 -32.56
C THR A 249 -8.51 -5.65 -32.35
N GLY A 250 -8.91 -5.91 -31.10
CA GLY A 250 -10.27 -6.32 -30.73
C GLY A 250 -11.15 -5.20 -30.16
N CYS A 251 -10.68 -3.94 -30.14
CA CYS A 251 -11.50 -2.85 -29.62
C CYS A 251 -12.55 -2.37 -30.64
N PRO A 252 -13.81 -2.15 -30.24
CA PRO A 252 -14.81 -1.51 -31.10
C PRO A 252 -14.37 -0.07 -31.42
N ILE A 253 -14.43 0.31 -32.70
CA ILE A 253 -13.91 1.59 -33.22
C ILE A 253 -14.81 2.78 -32.81
N ASP A 254 -16.07 2.53 -32.45
CA ASP A 254 -17.10 3.55 -32.25
C ASP A 254 -17.35 3.96 -30.78
N LEU A 255 -16.58 3.45 -29.82
CA LEU A 255 -16.72 3.84 -28.41
C LEU A 255 -15.73 4.95 -28.01
N GLN A 256 -15.60 6.01 -28.82
CA GLN A 256 -15.20 7.30 -28.26
C GLN A 256 -16.34 7.75 -27.34
N PHE A 257 -16.30 7.33 -26.07
CA PHE A 257 -17.24 7.81 -25.07
C PHE A 257 -17.07 9.32 -24.95
N LYS A 258 -18.01 10.00 -25.60
CA LYS A 258 -18.31 11.42 -25.53
C LYS A 258 -18.18 11.88 -24.07
N ASP A 259 -17.42 12.94 -23.85
CA ASP A 259 -17.25 13.63 -22.58
C ASP A 259 -18.51 13.56 -21.69
N LYS A 260 -18.35 12.97 -20.49
CA LYS A 260 -19.31 12.78 -19.36
C LYS A 260 -19.79 11.35 -19.15
N ILE A 261 -19.04 10.62 -18.34
CA ILE A 261 -19.53 9.44 -17.63
C ILE A 261 -20.45 9.94 -16.49
N ASP A 262 -21.76 9.74 -16.63
CA ASP A 262 -22.72 10.00 -15.58
C ASP A 262 -22.66 8.87 -14.53
N TYR A 263 -22.14 9.19 -13.34
CA TYR A 263 -21.94 8.26 -12.21
C TYR A 263 -23.24 7.87 -11.48
N SER A 264 -24.41 8.28 -11.96
CA SER A 264 -25.66 8.20 -11.20
C SER A 264 -26.36 6.84 -11.25
N GLY A 265 -25.89 5.85 -12.02
CA GLY A 265 -26.47 4.50 -11.99
C GLY A 265 -27.98 4.46 -12.30
N LEU A 266 -28.50 5.47 -12.99
CA LEU A 266 -29.89 5.59 -13.42
C LEU A 266 -29.93 5.58 -14.94
N TYR A 267 -30.04 4.39 -15.54
CA TYR A 267 -30.45 4.31 -16.93
C TYR A 267 -31.92 4.67 -17.02
N ARG A 268 -32.25 5.76 -17.74
CA ARG A 268 -33.60 5.93 -18.29
C ARG A 268 -33.78 4.84 -19.35
N MET A 269 -34.58 3.84 -19.03
CA MET A 269 -35.18 3.00 -20.06
C MET A 269 -36.12 3.88 -20.88
N ASN A 270 -35.95 3.81 -22.20
CA ASN A 270 -36.70 4.51 -23.26
C ASN A 270 -36.05 5.82 -23.72
N GLU A 271 -35.35 5.71 -24.84
CA GLU A 271 -35.54 6.57 -26.02
C GLU A 271 -34.94 5.83 -27.23
N ASP A 272 -35.85 5.14 -27.92
CA ASP A 272 -35.87 4.56 -29.30
C ASP A 272 -34.65 3.81 -29.88
#